data_AF-A0A7S1CRL7-F1
#
_entry.id   AF-A0A7S1CRL7-F1
#
_cell.length_a   1.000
_cell.length_b   1.000
_cell.length_c   1.000
_cell.angle_alpha   90.00
_cell.angle_beta   90.00
_cell.angle_gamma   90.00
#
_symmetry.space_group_name_H-M   'P 1'
#
loop_
_entity.id
_entity.type
_entity.pdbx_description
1 polymer ?
#
loop_
_entity_poly.entity_id
_entity_poly.type
_entity_poly.pdbx_seq_one_letter_code
_entity_poly.pdbx_strand_id
1 'polypeptide(L)'
;QAWANAAAAAAGAGALRRALAAPARGVATIGDLLDSRAEATGYRNALVVAHQRIKWDFNDVKEQVDAVASGLFEAGYGPGSRLALWLANDSEQLVTALAAAKVGATLVQIDPAVGVDDVVSILGEESCRGLIFGQRFGAEDRVAAVAGAFPELEGYVWGDNVRSKRLRSLRHLINTGADGADGVRHFNEFLVYDPLPDPLPRVRALLGADDATVVPYGAGAARGAPISQAELLDTAAAAAGALQLTVEDTVVATAGLHTRFGFAAGPLAALHAGSRLVLPAREFKAAATVKAIATHKGTALVGEPAQVAALASAGAGDADTSTLTKGLVDASGAGAATGSVFGAKLASL
;
A
#
# COMPACT_ATOMS: atom_id res chain seq x y z
N GLN A 1 37.69 -24.81 -8.86
CA GLN A 1 38.27 -23.47 -9.13
C GLN A 1 37.31 -22.52 -9.84
N ALA A 2 36.52 -22.95 -10.85
CA ALA A 2 35.55 -22.07 -11.53
C ALA A 2 34.40 -21.54 -10.62
N TRP A 3 33.95 -22.34 -9.64
CA TRP A 3 32.90 -21.94 -8.67
C TRP A 3 33.39 -20.94 -7.59
N ALA A 4 34.68 -20.95 -7.25
CA ALA A 4 35.25 -20.01 -6.28
C ALA A 4 35.45 -18.61 -6.91
N ASN A 5 35.80 -18.57 -8.19
CA ASN A 5 35.91 -17.31 -8.94
C ASN A 5 34.54 -16.71 -9.28
N ALA A 6 33.51 -17.55 -9.51
CA ALA A 6 32.12 -17.10 -9.65
C ALA A 6 31.54 -16.56 -8.33
N ALA A 7 31.85 -17.17 -7.18
CA ALA A 7 31.45 -16.68 -5.87
C ALA A 7 32.13 -15.36 -5.48
N ALA A 8 33.42 -15.18 -5.85
CA ALA A 8 34.15 -13.93 -5.61
C ALA A 8 33.68 -12.79 -6.54
N ALA A 9 33.37 -13.08 -7.81
CA ALA A 9 32.77 -12.12 -8.74
C ALA A 9 31.32 -11.76 -8.35
N ALA A 10 30.53 -12.73 -7.87
CA ALA A 10 29.20 -12.51 -7.31
C ALA A 10 29.23 -11.74 -5.98
N ALA A 11 30.29 -11.89 -5.18
CA ALA A 11 30.48 -11.09 -3.96
C ALA A 11 30.86 -9.63 -4.27
N GLY A 12 31.69 -9.39 -5.29
CA GLY A 12 32.04 -8.06 -5.79
C GLY A 12 30.85 -7.35 -6.45
N ALA A 13 30.10 -8.06 -7.30
CA ALA A 13 28.83 -7.59 -7.85
C ALA A 13 27.75 -7.44 -6.78
N GLY A 14 27.77 -8.28 -5.73
CA GLY A 14 26.88 -8.22 -4.58
C GLY A 14 27.15 -7.03 -3.66
N ALA A 15 28.40 -6.53 -3.60
CA ALA A 15 28.73 -5.28 -2.91
C ALA A 15 28.23 -4.06 -3.69
N LEU A 16 28.42 -4.03 -5.02
CA LEU A 16 27.89 -2.98 -5.88
C LEU A 16 26.34 -2.99 -5.94
N ARG A 17 25.72 -4.19 -5.98
CA ARG A 17 24.26 -4.39 -5.89
C ARG A 17 23.70 -3.99 -4.53
N ARG A 18 24.41 -4.26 -3.43
CA ARG A 18 24.04 -3.76 -2.09
C ARG A 18 24.19 -2.24 -1.98
N ALA A 19 25.17 -1.64 -2.65
CA ALA A 19 25.32 -0.19 -2.71
C ALA A 19 24.19 0.50 -3.50
N LEU A 20 23.63 -0.17 -4.52
CA LEU A 20 22.43 0.31 -5.24
C LEU A 20 21.11 -0.02 -4.50
N ALA A 21 21.07 -1.14 -3.77
CA ALA A 21 19.89 -1.61 -3.03
C ALA A 21 19.76 -1.02 -1.63
N ALA A 22 20.82 -0.50 -1.00
CA ALA A 22 20.69 0.19 0.28
C ALA A 22 20.24 1.64 0.02
N PRO A 23 19.18 2.13 0.67
CA PRO A 23 18.90 3.56 0.65
C PRO A 23 20.11 4.32 1.19
N ALA A 24 20.34 5.55 0.73
CA ALA A 24 21.37 6.40 1.32
C ALA A 24 21.18 6.45 2.84
N ARG A 25 22.27 6.32 3.62
CA ARG A 25 22.21 6.51 5.08
C ARG A 25 21.53 7.87 5.35
N GLY A 26 20.33 7.87 5.94
CA GLY A 26 19.59 9.10 6.24
C GLY A 26 18.14 9.21 5.71
N VAL A 27 17.53 8.14 5.18
CA VAL A 27 16.08 8.13 4.91
C VAL A 27 15.31 8.28 6.22
N ALA A 28 14.63 9.42 6.40
CA ALA A 28 13.87 9.72 7.63
C ALA A 28 12.38 9.35 7.49
N THR A 29 11.82 9.42 6.27
CA THR A 29 10.40 9.25 6.00
C THR A 29 10.12 8.28 4.84
N ILE A 30 8.89 7.80 4.73
CA ILE A 30 8.42 7.00 3.59
C ILE A 30 8.51 7.81 2.29
N GLY A 31 8.26 9.11 2.37
CA GLY A 31 8.45 10.04 1.26
C GLY A 31 9.89 10.09 0.77
N ASP A 32 10.85 10.23 1.70
CA ASP A 32 12.29 10.20 1.37
C ASP A 32 12.70 8.89 0.71
N LEU A 33 12.14 7.76 1.16
CA LEU A 33 12.44 6.46 0.59
C LEU A 33 11.99 6.38 -0.87
N LEU A 34 10.77 6.85 -1.18
CA LEU A 34 10.26 6.86 -2.54
C LEU A 34 11.08 7.77 -3.45
N ASP A 35 11.38 9.00 -2.99
CA ASP A 35 12.16 9.97 -3.75
C ASP A 35 13.57 9.43 -4.06
N SER A 36 14.24 8.87 -3.05
CA SER A 36 15.56 8.26 -3.23
C SER A 36 15.54 7.10 -4.23
N ARG A 37 14.44 6.33 -4.28
CA ARG A 37 14.29 5.20 -5.20
C ARG A 37 14.03 5.62 -6.63
N ALA A 38 13.20 6.64 -6.82
CA ALA A 38 12.98 7.24 -8.14
C ALA A 38 14.29 7.86 -8.68
N GLU A 39 15.06 8.54 -7.83
CA GLU A 39 16.37 9.10 -8.21
C GLU A 39 17.39 8.02 -8.60
N ALA A 40 17.47 6.93 -7.84
CA ALA A 40 18.47 5.88 -8.06
C ALA A 40 18.11 4.92 -9.20
N THR A 41 16.83 4.57 -9.34
CA THR A 41 16.36 3.47 -10.22
C THR A 41 15.00 3.77 -10.88
N GLY A 42 14.74 5.04 -11.21
CA GLY A 42 13.45 5.52 -11.73
C GLY A 42 12.80 4.69 -12.84
N TYR A 43 13.58 4.28 -13.85
CA TYR A 43 13.09 3.54 -15.02
C TYR A 43 12.83 2.03 -14.77
N ARG A 44 13.13 1.51 -13.57
CA ARG A 44 12.86 0.09 -13.26
C ARG A 44 11.39 -0.09 -12.91
N ASN A 45 10.79 -1.18 -13.40
CA ASN A 45 9.42 -1.55 -13.05
C ASN A 45 9.26 -1.63 -11.53
N ALA A 46 8.36 -0.82 -10.97
CA ALA A 46 8.14 -0.70 -9.54
C ALA A 46 6.85 -1.38 -9.11
N LEU A 47 5.75 -1.16 -9.85
CA LEU A 47 4.42 -1.63 -9.50
C LEU A 47 3.73 -2.30 -10.67
N VAL A 48 3.11 -3.44 -10.41
CA VAL A 48 2.13 -4.07 -11.29
C VAL A 48 0.86 -4.31 -10.50
N VAL A 49 -0.26 -3.79 -10.98
CA VAL A 49 -1.58 -4.12 -10.43
C VAL A 49 -2.34 -4.91 -11.49
N ALA A 50 -2.30 -6.23 -11.37
CA ALA A 50 -2.67 -7.13 -12.46
C ALA A 50 -4.14 -6.99 -12.86
N HIS A 51 -5.03 -6.79 -11.88
CA HIS A 51 -6.46 -6.65 -12.11
C HIS A 51 -6.86 -5.27 -12.67
N GLN A 52 -6.05 -4.23 -12.43
CA GLN A 52 -6.22 -2.89 -13.03
C GLN A 52 -5.43 -2.72 -14.35
N ARG A 53 -4.63 -3.74 -14.74
CA ARG A 53 -3.73 -3.69 -15.90
C ARG A 53 -2.73 -2.53 -15.83
N ILE A 54 -2.35 -2.14 -14.61
CA ILE A 54 -1.37 -1.09 -14.35
C ILE A 54 0.02 -1.70 -14.32
N LYS A 55 0.97 -1.01 -14.96
CA LYS A 55 2.39 -1.28 -14.87
C LYS A 55 3.12 0.06 -14.85
N TRP A 56 3.77 0.34 -13.73
CA TRP A 56 4.46 1.59 -13.47
C TRP A 56 5.91 1.34 -13.09
N ASP A 57 6.81 2.20 -13.56
CA ASP A 57 8.16 2.30 -13.04
C ASP A 57 8.21 3.16 -11.76
N PHE A 58 9.39 3.36 -11.17
CA PHE A 58 9.51 4.14 -9.94
C PHE A 58 9.23 5.64 -10.16
N ASN A 59 9.46 6.16 -11.37
CA ASN A 59 9.11 7.54 -11.71
C ASN A 59 7.61 7.71 -11.83
N ASP A 60 6.92 6.79 -12.51
CA ASP A 60 5.47 6.76 -12.61
C ASP A 60 4.84 6.70 -11.19
N VAL A 61 5.33 5.81 -10.32
CA VAL A 61 4.84 5.71 -8.94
C VAL A 61 5.05 7.03 -8.19
N LYS A 62 6.23 7.64 -8.30
CA LYS A 62 6.51 8.93 -7.67
C LYS A 62 5.57 10.02 -8.18
N GLU A 63 5.37 10.12 -9.50
CA GLU A 63 4.50 11.11 -10.12
C GLU A 63 3.05 10.98 -9.63
N GLN A 64 2.51 9.76 -9.61
CA GLN A 64 1.15 9.53 -9.11
C GLN A 64 1.04 9.85 -7.60
N VAL A 65 2.04 9.48 -6.81
CA VAL A 65 2.07 9.79 -5.36
C VAL A 65 2.17 11.29 -5.11
N ASP A 66 3.00 12.02 -5.86
CA ASP A 66 3.15 13.46 -5.72
C ASP A 66 1.90 14.21 -6.17
N ALA A 67 1.22 13.73 -7.21
CA ALA A 67 -0.03 14.30 -7.67
C ALA A 67 -1.13 14.17 -6.60
N VAL A 68 -1.29 12.96 -6.03
CA VAL A 68 -2.25 12.73 -4.92
C VAL A 68 -1.84 13.51 -3.68
N ALA A 69 -0.56 13.57 -3.33
CA ALA A 69 -0.08 14.32 -2.17
C ALA A 69 -0.39 15.81 -2.31
N SER A 70 -0.19 16.37 -3.51
CA SER A 70 -0.51 17.78 -3.81
C SER A 70 -2.01 18.05 -3.71
N GLY A 71 -2.86 17.20 -4.28
CA GLY A 71 -4.31 17.35 -4.16
C GLY A 71 -4.83 17.15 -2.73
N LEU A 72 -4.24 16.24 -1.95
CA LEU A 72 -4.53 16.10 -0.52
C LEU A 72 -4.14 17.37 0.24
N PHE A 73 -2.96 17.93 -0.03
CA PHE A 73 -2.52 19.18 0.59
C PHE A 73 -3.49 20.33 0.28
N GLU A 74 -3.90 20.51 -0.98
CA GLU A 74 -4.88 21.52 -1.39
C GLU A 74 -6.26 21.31 -0.74
N ALA A 75 -6.67 20.06 -0.54
CA ALA A 75 -7.90 19.72 0.19
C ALA A 75 -7.79 19.94 1.72
N GLY A 76 -6.62 20.35 2.20
CA GLY A 76 -6.31 20.71 3.58
C GLY A 76 -5.93 19.52 4.46
N TYR A 77 -5.36 18.47 3.86
CA TYR A 77 -4.71 17.39 4.59
C TYR A 77 -3.24 17.74 4.86
N GLY A 78 -2.80 17.44 6.08
CA GLY A 78 -1.46 17.69 6.59
C GLY A 78 -1.28 17.12 8.00
N PRO A 79 -0.22 17.52 8.72
CA PRO A 79 -0.01 17.12 10.11
C PRO A 79 -1.24 17.37 10.98
N GLY A 80 -1.67 16.34 11.72
CA GLY A 80 -2.85 16.37 12.59
C GLY A 80 -4.20 16.16 11.89
N SER A 81 -4.24 16.10 10.57
CA SER A 81 -5.43 15.67 9.82
C SER A 81 -5.48 14.14 9.73
N ARG A 82 -6.70 13.59 9.63
CA ARG A 82 -6.93 12.15 9.49
C ARG A 82 -7.73 11.84 8.25
N LEU A 83 -7.29 10.83 7.50
CA LEU A 83 -7.93 10.34 6.29
C LEU A 83 -8.19 8.84 6.41
N ALA A 84 -9.45 8.43 6.32
CA ALA A 84 -9.81 7.02 6.33
C ALA A 84 -9.73 6.42 4.93
N LEU A 85 -9.18 5.22 4.83
CA LEU A 85 -9.14 4.41 3.61
C LEU A 85 -9.92 3.12 3.83
N TRP A 86 -11.00 2.98 3.06
CA TRP A 86 -11.80 1.75 2.98
C TRP A 86 -11.66 1.19 1.56
N LEU A 87 -10.45 0.75 1.25
CA LEU A 87 -10.00 0.34 -0.09
C LEU A 87 -9.42 -1.07 -0.04
N ALA A 88 -9.61 -1.80 -1.13
CA ALA A 88 -8.97 -3.11 -1.35
C ALA A 88 -7.56 -2.93 -1.93
N ASN A 89 -6.86 -4.03 -2.21
CA ASN A 89 -5.46 -4.05 -2.68
C ASN A 89 -5.30 -3.49 -4.12
N ASP A 90 -5.53 -2.20 -4.26
CA ASP A 90 -5.64 -1.44 -5.50
C ASP A 90 -4.49 -0.42 -5.58
N SER A 91 -4.26 0.14 -6.77
CA SER A 91 -3.27 1.21 -6.95
C SER A 91 -3.56 2.43 -6.08
N GLU A 92 -4.83 2.79 -5.94
CA GLU A 92 -5.31 3.97 -5.21
C GLU A 92 -5.06 3.83 -3.71
N GLN A 93 -5.17 2.62 -3.14
CA GLN A 93 -4.82 2.38 -1.74
C GLN A 93 -3.32 2.61 -1.51
N LEU A 94 -2.47 2.05 -2.37
CA LEU A 94 -1.03 2.21 -2.26
C LEU A 94 -0.60 3.66 -2.47
N VAL A 95 -1.05 4.29 -3.55
CA VAL A 95 -0.69 5.67 -3.90
C VAL A 95 -1.16 6.63 -2.81
N THR A 96 -2.40 6.49 -2.33
CA THR A 96 -2.91 7.35 -1.25
C THR A 96 -2.14 7.11 0.04
N ALA A 97 -1.77 5.87 0.35
CA ALA A 97 -1.03 5.59 1.57
C ALA A 97 0.35 6.25 1.57
N LEU A 98 1.06 6.22 0.44
CA LEU A 98 2.34 6.91 0.27
C LEU A 98 2.17 8.44 0.25
N ALA A 99 1.12 8.93 -0.40
CA ALA A 99 0.82 10.37 -0.50
C ALA A 99 0.49 10.97 0.87
N ALA A 100 -0.33 10.29 1.67
CA ALA A 100 -0.65 10.70 3.03
C ALA A 100 0.61 10.76 3.92
N ALA A 101 1.53 9.79 3.78
CA ALA A 101 2.81 9.82 4.46
C ALA A 101 3.69 11.01 4.03
N LYS A 102 3.62 11.43 2.75
CA LYS A 102 4.32 12.63 2.24
C LYS A 102 3.73 13.94 2.73
N VAL A 103 2.42 14.00 3.00
CA VAL A 103 1.79 15.21 3.54
C VAL A 103 1.71 15.22 5.07
N GLY A 104 2.09 14.13 5.75
CA GLY A 104 1.97 14.00 7.20
C GLY A 104 0.54 13.81 7.70
N ALA A 105 -0.38 13.36 6.84
CA ALA A 105 -1.73 13.01 7.26
C ALA A 105 -1.76 11.61 7.90
N THR A 106 -2.45 11.46 9.02
CA THR A 106 -2.64 10.16 9.65
C THR A 106 -3.69 9.36 8.87
N LEU A 107 -3.30 8.19 8.36
CA LEU A 107 -4.20 7.26 7.69
C LEU A 107 -4.93 6.39 8.70
N VAL A 108 -6.24 6.30 8.56
CA VAL A 108 -7.06 5.30 9.24
C VAL A 108 -7.33 4.19 8.23
N GLN A 109 -6.55 3.10 8.29
CA GLN A 109 -6.65 1.98 7.35
C GLN A 109 -7.72 1.02 7.83
N ILE A 110 -8.83 0.92 7.10
CA ILE A 110 -9.98 0.10 7.50
C ILE A 110 -10.00 -1.17 6.65
N ASP A 111 -10.09 -2.32 7.31
CA ASP A 111 -10.30 -3.60 6.64
C ASP A 111 -11.51 -3.50 5.70
N PRO A 112 -11.35 -3.80 4.40
CA PRO A 112 -12.43 -3.78 3.43
C PRO A 112 -13.66 -4.61 3.81
N ALA A 113 -13.51 -5.65 4.63
CA ALA A 113 -14.63 -6.47 5.07
C ALA A 113 -15.51 -5.80 6.15
N VAL A 114 -15.09 -4.66 6.72
CA VAL A 114 -15.87 -3.90 7.70
C VAL A 114 -17.07 -3.24 7.00
N GLY A 115 -18.26 -3.36 7.59
CA GLY A 115 -19.49 -2.80 7.03
C GLY A 115 -19.63 -1.29 7.24
N VAL A 116 -20.49 -0.65 6.43
CA VAL A 116 -20.61 0.82 6.41
C VAL A 116 -20.96 1.45 7.76
N ASP A 117 -21.80 0.81 8.59
CA ASP A 117 -22.19 1.35 9.91
C ASP A 117 -21.00 1.46 10.87
N ASP A 118 -20.12 0.46 10.84
CA ASP A 118 -18.87 0.45 11.60
C ASP A 118 -17.89 1.48 11.02
N VAL A 119 -17.79 1.59 9.69
CA VAL A 119 -16.98 2.63 9.03
C VAL A 119 -17.42 4.03 9.51
N VAL A 120 -18.72 4.32 9.54
CA VAL A 120 -19.25 5.61 10.02
C VAL A 120 -18.89 5.85 11.49
N SER A 121 -18.91 4.80 12.30
CA SER A 121 -18.52 4.88 13.72
C SER A 121 -17.03 5.18 13.85
N ILE A 122 -16.16 4.49 13.11
CA ILE A 122 -14.71 4.73 13.04
C ILE A 122 -14.41 6.17 12.61
N LEU A 123 -15.10 6.69 11.59
CA LEU A 123 -14.93 8.08 11.13
C LEU A 123 -15.20 9.09 12.24
N GLY A 124 -16.18 8.82 13.10
CA GLY A 124 -16.51 9.65 14.26
C GLY A 124 -15.48 9.53 15.38
N GLU A 125 -15.10 8.31 15.74
CA GLU A 125 -14.12 8.02 16.79
C GLU A 125 -12.75 8.65 16.50
N GLU A 126 -12.28 8.50 15.26
CA GLU A 126 -11.01 9.07 14.83
C GLU A 126 -11.16 10.53 14.39
N SER A 127 -12.36 11.10 14.34
CA SER A 127 -12.61 12.46 13.83
C SER A 127 -11.99 12.67 12.44
N CYS A 128 -12.20 11.71 11.54
CA CYS A 128 -11.66 11.73 10.19
C CYS A 128 -12.19 12.94 9.41
N ARG A 129 -11.30 13.57 8.64
CA ARG A 129 -11.63 14.68 7.73
C ARG A 129 -12.18 14.19 6.40
N GLY A 130 -11.82 12.97 5.98
CA GLY A 130 -12.46 12.34 4.85
C GLY A 130 -12.34 10.83 4.83
N LEU A 131 -13.08 10.24 3.90
CA LEU A 131 -13.10 8.82 3.60
C LEU A 131 -12.82 8.65 2.10
N ILE A 132 -11.81 7.85 1.77
CA ILE A 132 -11.67 7.29 0.41
C ILE A 132 -12.16 5.85 0.43
N PHE A 133 -13.09 5.52 -0.46
CA PHE A 133 -13.67 4.20 -0.57
C PHE A 133 -13.75 3.76 -2.02
N GLY A 134 -13.71 2.44 -2.23
CA GLY A 134 -13.86 1.85 -3.55
C GLY A 134 -15.33 1.64 -3.88
N GLN A 135 -15.69 1.69 -5.17
CA GLN A 135 -17.07 1.54 -5.63
C GLN A 135 -17.73 0.23 -5.18
N ARG A 136 -16.97 -0.87 -5.17
CA ARG A 136 -17.46 -2.22 -4.81
C ARG A 136 -16.42 -3.02 -4.05
N PHE A 137 -16.89 -3.90 -3.19
CA PHE A 137 -16.09 -4.95 -2.53
C PHE A 137 -16.93 -6.21 -2.41
N GLY A 138 -16.43 -7.35 -2.91
CA GLY A 138 -17.28 -8.52 -3.14
C GLY A 138 -18.57 -8.17 -3.92
N ALA A 139 -19.71 -8.45 -3.31
CA ALA A 139 -21.04 -8.14 -3.86
C ALA A 139 -21.62 -6.78 -3.40
N GLU A 140 -20.98 -6.11 -2.45
CA GLU A 140 -21.46 -4.86 -1.85
C GLU A 140 -21.25 -3.69 -2.81
N ASP A 141 -22.31 -2.88 -2.97
CA ASP A 141 -22.26 -1.57 -3.59
C ASP A 141 -21.99 -0.52 -2.51
N ARG A 142 -20.75 -0.04 -2.45
CA ARG A 142 -20.34 0.90 -1.40
C ARG A 142 -20.76 2.32 -1.69
N VAL A 143 -21.01 2.68 -2.96
CA VAL A 143 -21.55 3.99 -3.29
C VAL A 143 -22.96 4.10 -2.73
N ALA A 144 -23.79 3.09 -2.96
CA ALA A 144 -25.13 3.01 -2.38
C ALA A 144 -25.11 2.95 -0.85
N ALA A 145 -24.19 2.15 -0.27
CA ALA A 145 -24.06 2.04 1.19
C ALA A 145 -23.69 3.40 1.84
N VAL A 146 -22.71 4.12 1.28
CA VAL A 146 -22.30 5.44 1.76
C VAL A 146 -23.43 6.46 1.59
N ALA A 147 -24.10 6.47 0.43
CA ALA A 147 -25.25 7.37 0.21
C ALA A 147 -26.38 7.11 1.23
N GLY A 148 -26.67 5.84 1.55
CA GLY A 148 -27.65 5.48 2.58
C GLY A 148 -27.24 5.89 3.99
N ALA A 149 -25.94 5.84 4.31
CA ALA A 149 -25.40 6.24 5.60
C ALA A 149 -25.37 7.77 5.81
N PHE A 150 -25.34 8.54 4.72
CA PHE A 150 -25.32 10.00 4.72
C PHE A 150 -26.51 10.56 3.90
N PRO A 151 -27.75 10.47 4.41
CA PRO A 151 -28.92 10.98 3.70
C PRO A 151 -28.85 12.49 3.46
N GLU A 152 -28.00 13.22 4.18
CA GLU A 152 -27.77 14.66 3.94
C GLU A 152 -27.05 14.97 2.61
N LEU A 153 -26.60 13.94 1.88
CA LEU A 153 -26.03 14.08 0.55
C LEU A 153 -27.10 14.25 -0.54
N GLU A 154 -28.36 13.93 -0.26
CA GLU A 154 -29.46 14.11 -1.22
C GLU A 154 -29.69 15.61 -1.49
N GLY A 155 -29.53 16.03 -2.74
CA GLY A 155 -29.63 17.44 -3.15
C GLY A 155 -28.38 18.27 -2.89
N TYR A 156 -27.25 17.61 -2.63
CA TYR A 156 -25.96 18.27 -2.44
C TYR A 156 -25.46 18.91 -3.74
N VAL A 157 -25.03 20.17 -3.67
CA VAL A 157 -24.52 20.91 -4.83
C VAL A 157 -23.04 20.58 -5.06
N TRP A 158 -22.70 20.23 -6.29
CA TRP A 158 -21.34 19.92 -6.73
C TRP A 158 -20.32 21.01 -6.33
N GLY A 159 -19.19 20.61 -5.75
CA GLY A 159 -18.05 21.48 -5.42
C GLY A 159 -17.93 21.94 -3.97
N ASP A 160 -18.97 21.80 -3.14
CA ASP A 160 -18.86 22.14 -1.70
C ASP A 160 -18.25 20.98 -0.89
N ASN A 161 -17.68 21.29 0.30
CA ASN A 161 -17.24 20.29 1.29
C ASN A 161 -18.41 19.69 2.08
N VAL A 162 -18.48 18.35 2.18
CA VAL A 162 -19.55 17.62 2.89
C VAL A 162 -19.71 18.16 4.31
N ARG A 163 -20.96 18.39 4.73
CA ARG A 163 -21.31 18.86 6.08
C ARG A 163 -22.29 17.90 6.74
N SER A 164 -21.77 16.80 7.29
CA SER A 164 -22.58 15.90 8.11
C SER A 164 -22.89 16.52 9.47
N LYS A 165 -24.14 16.42 9.93
CA LYS A 165 -24.52 16.86 11.29
C LYS A 165 -23.92 15.94 12.36
N ARG A 166 -23.83 14.64 12.04
CA ARG A 166 -23.27 13.59 12.90
C ARG A 166 -21.75 13.65 12.94
N LEU A 167 -21.10 13.82 11.78
CA LEU A 167 -19.64 13.83 11.65
C LEU A 167 -19.13 15.23 11.31
N ARG A 168 -18.94 16.06 12.34
CA ARG A 168 -18.52 17.47 12.17
C ARG A 168 -17.10 17.65 11.64
N SER A 169 -16.23 16.65 11.72
CA SER A 169 -14.90 16.66 11.13
C SER A 169 -14.91 16.34 9.64
N LEU A 170 -15.89 15.57 9.18
CA LEU A 170 -15.97 15.05 7.81
C LEU A 170 -16.21 16.19 6.81
N ARG A 171 -15.37 16.26 5.78
CA ARG A 171 -15.41 17.25 4.70
C ARG A 171 -15.40 16.61 3.33
N HIS A 172 -14.80 15.43 3.21
CA HIS A 172 -14.56 14.79 1.91
C HIS A 172 -15.02 13.33 1.94
N LEU A 173 -15.90 12.97 1.01
CA LEU A 173 -16.21 11.59 0.64
C LEU A 173 -15.70 11.38 -0.78
N ILE A 174 -14.82 10.40 -0.97
CA ILE A 174 -14.05 10.24 -2.21
C ILE A 174 -14.23 8.81 -2.72
N ASN A 175 -14.79 8.65 -3.92
CA ASN A 175 -14.91 7.35 -4.59
C ASN A 175 -13.78 7.16 -5.60
N THR A 176 -13.21 5.96 -5.64
CA THR A 176 -12.20 5.57 -6.65
C THR A 176 -12.78 4.97 -7.93
N GLY A 177 -14.08 4.61 -7.95
CA GLY A 177 -14.74 4.12 -9.17
C GLY A 177 -15.40 5.22 -10.00
N ALA A 178 -15.86 4.82 -11.18
CA ALA A 178 -16.45 5.74 -12.17
C ALA A 178 -17.84 6.26 -11.78
N ASP A 179 -18.55 5.57 -10.88
CA ASP A 179 -19.89 5.95 -10.47
C ASP A 179 -19.85 7.17 -9.56
N GLY A 180 -20.58 8.22 -9.95
CA GLY A 180 -20.77 9.41 -9.13
C GLY A 180 -21.98 9.27 -8.20
N ALA A 181 -21.94 9.98 -7.08
CA ALA A 181 -23.09 10.27 -6.25
C ALA A 181 -23.00 11.72 -5.76
N ASP A 182 -24.14 12.34 -5.47
CA ASP A 182 -24.18 13.71 -4.96
C ASP A 182 -23.33 13.82 -3.68
N GLY A 183 -22.48 14.85 -3.61
CA GLY A 183 -21.56 15.08 -2.50
C GLY A 183 -20.41 14.07 -2.34
N VAL A 184 -20.30 13.09 -3.25
CA VAL A 184 -19.14 12.19 -3.36
C VAL A 184 -18.25 12.68 -4.51
N ARG A 185 -17.00 13.01 -4.18
CA ARG A 185 -15.99 13.47 -5.13
C ARG A 185 -15.30 12.28 -5.79
N HIS A 186 -14.84 12.47 -7.02
CA HIS A 186 -14.08 11.44 -7.71
C HIS A 186 -12.60 11.52 -7.33
N PHE A 187 -11.93 10.37 -7.17
CA PHE A 187 -10.52 10.30 -6.79
C PHE A 187 -9.59 11.12 -7.70
N ASN A 188 -9.85 11.11 -9.01
CA ASN A 188 -9.09 11.89 -9.99
C ASN A 188 -9.10 13.40 -9.76
N GLU A 189 -10.07 13.95 -9.01
CA GLU A 189 -10.06 15.38 -8.64
C GLU A 189 -8.90 15.74 -7.69
N PHE A 190 -8.27 14.74 -7.07
CA PHE A 190 -7.13 14.91 -6.17
C PHE A 190 -5.79 14.64 -6.89
N LEU A 191 -5.80 14.35 -8.18
CA LEU A 191 -4.58 14.20 -8.99
C LEU A 191 -4.15 15.57 -9.51
N VAL A 192 -3.33 16.28 -8.71
CA VAL A 192 -2.80 17.61 -9.07
C VAL A 192 -1.36 17.47 -9.55
N TYR A 193 -1.17 17.40 -10.86
CA TYR A 193 0.15 17.35 -11.49
C TYR A 193 0.77 18.74 -11.61
N ASP A 194 2.08 18.83 -11.44
CA ASP A 194 2.89 20.06 -11.55
C ASP A 194 2.28 21.29 -10.82
N PRO A 195 1.95 21.19 -9.52
CA PRO A 195 1.42 22.32 -8.77
C PRO A 195 2.43 23.48 -8.73
N LEU A 196 1.92 24.71 -8.88
CA LEU A 196 2.75 25.93 -8.85
C LEU A 196 2.21 26.91 -7.79
N PRO A 197 2.94 27.13 -6.68
CA PRO A 197 4.20 26.49 -6.28
C PRO A 197 4.01 25.04 -5.76
N ASP A 198 5.05 24.20 -5.88
CA ASP A 198 5.06 22.86 -5.30
C ASP A 198 5.02 22.92 -3.75
N PRO A 199 3.98 22.36 -3.10
CA PRO A 199 3.85 22.39 -1.65
C PRO A 199 4.76 21.37 -0.93
N LEU A 200 5.12 20.26 -1.59
CA LEU A 200 5.71 19.09 -0.94
C LEU A 200 7.08 19.35 -0.27
N PRO A 201 8.00 20.14 -0.85
CA PRO A 201 9.28 20.44 -0.19
C PRO A 201 9.11 21.15 1.16
N ARG A 202 8.09 22.01 1.29
CA ARG A 202 7.81 22.71 2.54
C ARG A 202 7.20 21.78 3.57
N VAL A 203 6.28 20.90 3.16
CA VAL A 203 5.66 19.93 4.05
C VAL A 203 6.69 18.93 4.57
N ARG A 204 7.53 18.40 3.68
CA ARG A 204 8.61 17.46 4.01
C ARG A 204 9.53 17.97 5.12
N ALA A 205 9.84 19.27 5.14
CA ALA A 205 10.68 19.88 6.17
C ALA A 205 10.05 19.90 7.58
N LEU A 206 8.73 19.66 7.68
CA LEU A 206 7.98 19.64 8.93
C LEU A 206 7.74 18.22 9.47
N LEU A 207 8.06 17.18 8.69
CA LEU A 207 7.77 15.79 9.04
C LEU A 207 8.91 15.16 9.83
N GLY A 208 8.55 14.44 10.89
CA GLY A 208 9.44 13.57 11.65
C GLY A 208 9.17 12.09 11.37
N ALA A 209 10.20 11.25 11.49
CA ALA A 209 10.06 9.80 11.36
C ALA A 209 9.10 9.19 12.41
N ASP A 210 8.98 9.83 13.57
CA ASP A 210 8.15 9.41 14.70
C ASP A 210 6.67 9.85 14.56
N ASP A 211 6.31 10.58 13.50
CA ASP A 211 4.94 11.03 13.30
C ASP A 211 4.00 9.84 13.06
N ALA A 212 2.89 9.80 13.80
CA ALA A 212 1.88 8.76 13.70
C ALA A 212 1.20 8.80 12.32
N THR A 213 1.46 7.76 11.53
CA THR A 213 1.12 7.74 10.10
C THR A 213 -0.02 6.79 9.79
N VAL A 214 -0.17 5.69 10.52
CA VAL A 214 -1.22 4.69 10.28
C VAL A 214 -1.89 4.26 11.58
N VAL A 215 -3.22 4.23 11.58
CA VAL A 215 -4.05 3.57 12.59
C VAL A 215 -4.85 2.47 11.88
N PRO A 216 -4.50 1.19 12.07
CA PRO A 216 -5.22 0.09 11.43
C PRO A 216 -6.49 -0.26 12.20
N TYR A 217 -7.56 -0.53 11.46
CA TYR A 217 -8.83 -1.09 11.94
C TYR A 217 -9.06 -2.42 11.24
N GLY A 218 -8.94 -3.52 11.99
CA GLY A 218 -9.10 -4.86 11.48
C GLY A 218 -10.54 -5.37 11.52
N ALA A 219 -10.70 -6.68 11.26
CA ALA A 219 -11.97 -7.38 11.35
C ALA A 219 -12.75 -7.05 12.64
N GLY A 220 -14.07 -6.86 12.50
CA GLY A 220 -14.94 -6.45 13.60
C GLY A 220 -14.70 -5.03 14.12
N ALA A 221 -14.14 -4.14 13.28
CA ALA A 221 -13.79 -2.77 13.62
C ALA A 221 -12.79 -2.66 14.80
N ALA A 222 -11.95 -3.69 14.97
CA ALA A 222 -10.96 -3.70 16.04
C ALA A 222 -9.85 -2.68 15.77
N ARG A 223 -9.78 -1.65 16.63
CA ARG A 223 -8.76 -0.61 16.57
C ARG A 223 -7.39 -1.16 17.00
N GLY A 224 -6.42 -1.10 16.09
CA GLY A 224 -5.02 -1.42 16.37
C GLY A 224 -4.23 -0.25 16.96
N ALA A 225 -2.98 -0.54 17.33
CA ALA A 225 -2.05 0.49 17.80
C ALA A 225 -1.66 1.44 16.64
N PRO A 226 -1.60 2.76 16.87
CA PRO A 226 -1.01 3.70 15.92
C PRO A 226 0.45 3.33 15.62
N ILE A 227 0.88 3.54 14.38
CA ILE A 227 2.20 3.12 13.86
C ILE A 227 2.88 4.34 13.24
N SER A 228 4.13 4.58 13.62
CA SER A 228 4.95 5.67 13.06
C SER A 228 5.56 5.30 11.69
N GLN A 229 6.11 6.29 10.97
CA GLN A 229 6.87 6.01 9.74
C GLN A 229 8.12 5.18 10.04
N ALA A 230 8.85 5.51 11.11
CA ALA A 230 10.04 4.79 11.53
C ALA A 230 9.73 3.29 11.75
N GLU A 231 8.66 2.98 12.48
CA GLU A 231 8.26 1.59 12.71
C GLU A 231 7.91 0.84 11.42
N LEU A 232 7.23 1.50 10.48
CA LEU A 232 6.90 0.91 9.17
C LEU A 232 8.16 0.67 8.33
N LEU A 233 9.07 1.64 8.32
CA LEU A 233 10.34 1.56 7.59
C LEU A 233 11.28 0.50 8.17
N ASP A 234 11.36 0.39 9.50
CA ASP A 234 12.13 -0.64 10.19
C ASP A 234 11.57 -2.04 9.89
N THR A 235 10.24 -2.17 9.95
CA THR A 235 9.56 -3.42 9.59
C THR A 235 9.82 -3.79 8.13
N ALA A 236 9.77 -2.81 7.22
CA ALA A 236 10.06 -3.00 5.80
C ALA A 236 11.52 -3.42 5.54
N ALA A 237 12.49 -2.77 6.19
CA ALA A 237 13.90 -3.10 6.09
C ALA A 237 14.18 -4.50 6.64
N ALA A 238 13.57 -4.86 7.77
CA ALA A 238 13.66 -6.20 8.34
C ALA A 238 13.08 -7.27 7.40
N ALA A 239 11.89 -7.03 6.82
CA ALA A 239 11.27 -7.94 5.86
C ALA A 239 12.12 -8.10 4.59
N ALA A 240 12.64 -6.99 4.03
CA ALA A 240 13.52 -7.01 2.88
C ALA A 240 14.83 -7.76 3.16
N GLY A 241 15.41 -7.58 4.34
CA GLY A 241 16.61 -8.31 4.79
C GLY A 241 16.36 -9.80 5.00
N ALA A 242 15.23 -10.16 5.62
CA ALA A 242 14.82 -11.53 5.86
C ALA A 242 14.60 -12.32 4.57
N LEU A 243 14.01 -11.68 3.56
CA LEU A 243 13.84 -12.24 2.21
C LEU A 243 15.07 -12.09 1.32
N GLN A 244 16.10 -11.37 1.78
CA GLN A 244 17.27 -10.98 0.97
C GLN A 244 16.84 -10.39 -0.37
N LEU A 245 15.91 -9.44 -0.34
CA LEU A 245 15.38 -8.79 -1.54
C LEU A 245 16.46 -7.98 -2.24
N THR A 246 16.37 -7.98 -3.56
CA THR A 246 17.25 -7.26 -4.47
C THR A 246 16.42 -6.58 -5.55
N VAL A 247 17.05 -5.68 -6.30
CA VAL A 247 16.43 -5.00 -7.45
C VAL A 247 15.94 -5.93 -8.57
N GLU A 248 16.36 -7.19 -8.58
CA GLU A 248 15.91 -8.20 -9.54
C GLU A 248 14.67 -8.97 -9.06
N ASP A 249 14.31 -8.83 -7.78
CA ASP A 249 13.19 -9.55 -7.21
C ASP A 249 11.84 -8.98 -7.64
N THR A 250 10.87 -9.88 -7.72
CA THR A 250 9.46 -9.55 -7.93
C THR A 250 8.65 -10.09 -6.77
N VAL A 251 8.19 -9.17 -5.93
CA VAL A 251 7.41 -9.42 -4.72
C VAL A 251 5.93 -9.49 -5.10
N VAL A 252 5.32 -10.66 -4.97
CA VAL A 252 3.88 -10.85 -5.10
C VAL A 252 3.26 -10.69 -3.71
N ALA A 253 2.54 -9.59 -3.49
CA ALA A 253 1.92 -9.29 -2.21
C ALA A 253 0.43 -9.69 -2.25
N THR A 254 0.05 -10.61 -1.38
CA THR A 254 -1.33 -11.07 -1.20
C THR A 254 -1.95 -10.59 0.12
N ALA A 255 -1.13 -10.24 1.11
CA ALA A 255 -1.59 -9.66 2.36
C ALA A 255 -2.35 -8.35 2.10
N GLY A 256 -3.31 -8.04 2.96
CA GLY A 256 -4.11 -6.81 2.84
C GLY A 256 -3.26 -5.56 3.08
N LEU A 257 -3.30 -4.59 2.18
CA LEU A 257 -2.55 -3.33 2.33
C LEU A 257 -3.03 -2.47 3.50
N HIS A 258 -4.20 -2.79 4.07
CA HIS A 258 -4.71 -2.14 5.28
C HIS A 258 -4.02 -2.65 6.57
N THR A 259 -3.35 -3.81 6.55
CA THR A 259 -2.65 -4.34 7.72
C THR A 259 -1.23 -3.79 7.82
N ARG A 260 -0.69 -3.72 9.05
CA ARG A 260 0.73 -3.36 9.29
C ARG A 260 1.65 -4.26 8.47
N PHE A 261 1.44 -5.57 8.53
CA PHE A 261 2.26 -6.55 7.82
C PHE A 261 2.15 -6.38 6.31
N GLY A 262 0.94 -6.32 5.77
CA GLY A 262 0.73 -6.25 4.32
C GLY A 262 1.32 -4.98 3.71
N PHE A 263 1.18 -3.83 4.37
CA PHE A 263 1.76 -2.57 3.90
C PHE A 263 3.29 -2.50 4.06
N ALA A 264 3.82 -2.91 5.21
CA ALA A 264 5.26 -2.83 5.47
C ALA A 264 6.06 -3.91 4.74
N ALA A 265 5.65 -5.18 4.86
CA ALA A 265 6.38 -6.31 4.32
C ALA A 265 6.16 -6.52 2.81
N GLY A 266 5.09 -5.95 2.25
CA GLY A 266 4.82 -5.96 0.81
C GLY A 266 5.40 -4.71 0.12
N PRO A 267 4.60 -3.63 -0.04
CA PRO A 267 5.03 -2.44 -0.76
C PRO A 267 6.29 -1.77 -0.23
N LEU A 268 6.38 -1.51 1.08
CA LEU A 268 7.53 -0.77 1.60
C LEU A 268 8.82 -1.61 1.56
N ALA A 269 8.76 -2.92 1.76
CA ALA A 269 9.92 -3.80 1.61
C ALA A 269 10.40 -3.87 0.16
N ALA A 270 9.46 -3.95 -0.81
CA ALA A 270 9.79 -3.89 -2.23
C ALA A 270 10.42 -2.54 -2.60
N LEU A 271 9.85 -1.43 -2.12
CA LEU A 271 10.40 -0.09 -2.30
C LEU A 271 11.78 0.04 -1.65
N HIS A 272 11.96 -0.48 -0.44
CA HIS A 272 13.23 -0.48 0.27
C HIS A 272 14.33 -1.18 -0.51
N ALA A 273 14.03 -2.33 -1.12
CA ALA A 273 14.99 -3.10 -1.90
C ALA A 273 15.14 -2.65 -3.37
N GLY A 274 14.27 -1.76 -3.85
CA GLY A 274 14.15 -1.42 -5.28
C GLY A 274 13.62 -2.57 -6.14
N SER A 275 12.89 -3.50 -5.52
CA SER A 275 12.25 -4.65 -6.18
C SER A 275 10.93 -4.26 -6.82
N ARG A 276 10.44 -5.07 -7.76
CA ARG A 276 9.10 -4.90 -8.33
C ARG A 276 8.04 -5.46 -7.39
N LEU A 277 6.98 -4.70 -7.10
CA LEU A 277 5.78 -5.15 -6.43
C LEU A 277 4.70 -5.60 -7.43
N VAL A 278 4.01 -6.70 -7.13
CA VAL A 278 2.86 -7.20 -7.90
C VAL A 278 1.68 -7.39 -6.96
N LEU A 279 0.58 -6.67 -7.24
CA LEU A 279 -0.73 -6.85 -6.60
C LEU A 279 -1.62 -7.69 -7.53
N PRO A 280 -1.89 -8.97 -7.19
CA PRO A 280 -2.56 -9.90 -8.10
C PRO A 280 -4.06 -9.61 -8.27
N ALA A 281 -4.75 -9.18 -7.21
CA ALA A 281 -6.19 -8.95 -7.18
C ALA A 281 -6.56 -8.02 -6.02
N ARG A 282 -7.74 -7.37 -6.10
CA ARG A 282 -8.31 -6.53 -5.02
C ARG A 282 -8.44 -7.31 -3.70
N GLU A 283 -8.94 -8.53 -3.82
CA GLU A 283 -9.11 -9.49 -2.76
C GLU A 283 -8.29 -10.74 -3.07
N PHE A 284 -7.88 -11.47 -2.04
CA PHE A 284 -7.12 -12.70 -2.24
C PHE A 284 -7.90 -13.71 -3.10
N LYS A 285 -7.30 -14.11 -4.22
CA LYS A 285 -7.80 -15.17 -5.10
C LYS A 285 -6.63 -16.06 -5.50
N ALA A 286 -6.62 -17.31 -5.03
CA ALA A 286 -5.52 -18.25 -5.25
C ALA A 286 -5.13 -18.37 -6.74
N ALA A 287 -6.11 -18.56 -7.63
CA ALA A 287 -5.89 -18.65 -9.07
C ALA A 287 -5.28 -17.37 -9.68
N ALA A 288 -5.70 -16.19 -9.21
CA ALA A 288 -5.14 -14.92 -9.67
C ALA A 288 -3.69 -14.75 -9.20
N THR A 289 -3.38 -15.15 -7.97
CA THR A 289 -2.03 -15.14 -7.42
C THR A 289 -1.10 -16.09 -8.19
N VAL A 290 -1.50 -17.34 -8.41
CA VAL A 290 -0.72 -18.31 -9.21
C VAL A 290 -0.46 -17.76 -10.62
N LYS A 291 -1.50 -17.22 -11.27
CA LYS A 291 -1.36 -16.58 -12.58
C LYS A 291 -0.39 -15.39 -12.55
N ALA A 292 -0.45 -14.55 -11.51
CA ALA A 292 0.44 -13.41 -11.35
C ALA A 292 1.90 -13.83 -11.15
N ILE A 293 2.14 -14.88 -10.33
CA ILE A 293 3.47 -15.48 -10.13
C ILE A 293 4.04 -15.94 -11.48
N ALA A 294 3.27 -16.71 -12.26
CA ALA A 294 3.73 -17.24 -13.54
C ALA A 294 3.94 -16.15 -14.61
N THR A 295 3.00 -15.20 -14.70
CA THR A 295 3.01 -14.12 -15.71
C THR A 295 4.13 -13.13 -15.44
N HIS A 296 4.33 -12.77 -14.18
CA HIS A 296 5.30 -11.77 -13.79
C HIS A 296 6.59 -12.37 -13.24
N LYS A 297 6.81 -13.69 -13.30
CA LYS A 297 8.02 -14.33 -12.78
C LYS A 297 8.31 -13.93 -11.33
N GLY A 298 7.28 -14.08 -10.48
CA GLY A 298 7.35 -13.75 -9.06
C GLY A 298 8.45 -14.55 -8.36
N THR A 299 9.31 -13.87 -7.59
CA THR A 299 10.44 -14.48 -6.88
C THR A 299 10.22 -14.57 -5.37
N ALA A 300 9.41 -13.65 -4.82
CA ALA A 300 9.02 -13.62 -3.42
C ALA A 300 7.50 -13.54 -3.27
N LEU A 301 6.94 -14.26 -2.30
CA LEU A 301 5.53 -14.18 -1.91
C LEU A 301 5.43 -13.60 -0.50
N VAL A 302 4.57 -12.60 -0.32
CA VAL A 302 4.25 -12.02 0.99
C VAL A 302 2.76 -12.15 1.23
N GLY A 303 2.37 -12.89 2.27
CA GLY A 303 0.97 -13.20 2.52
C GLY A 303 0.67 -13.63 3.96
N GLU A 304 -0.60 -13.87 4.23
CA GLU A 304 -1.09 -14.36 5.52
C GLU A 304 -1.14 -15.89 5.57
N PRO A 305 -1.08 -16.54 6.76
CA PRO A 305 -1.09 -18.00 6.87
C PRO A 305 -2.25 -18.68 6.12
N ALA A 306 -3.46 -18.12 6.23
CA ALA A 306 -4.64 -18.64 5.55
C ALA A 306 -4.53 -18.56 4.02
N GLN A 307 -3.90 -17.48 3.50
CA GLN A 307 -3.70 -17.30 2.07
C GLN A 307 -2.69 -18.30 1.52
N VAL A 308 -1.60 -18.53 2.25
CA VAL A 308 -0.58 -19.52 1.87
C VAL A 308 -1.15 -20.94 1.90
N ALA A 309 -1.94 -21.28 2.92
CA ALA A 309 -2.63 -22.57 3.00
C ALA A 309 -3.62 -22.75 1.84
N ALA A 310 -4.36 -21.71 1.48
CA ALA A 310 -5.28 -21.73 0.34
C ALA A 310 -4.56 -21.88 -1.00
N LEU A 311 -3.39 -21.24 -1.17
CA LEU A 311 -2.54 -21.45 -2.35
C LEU A 311 -2.05 -22.90 -2.42
N ALA A 312 -1.52 -23.42 -1.31
CA ALA A 312 -1.06 -24.80 -1.20
C ALA A 312 -2.15 -25.81 -1.58
N SER A 313 -3.39 -25.54 -1.18
CA SER A 313 -4.54 -26.40 -1.47
C SER A 313 -5.02 -26.29 -2.92
N ALA A 314 -4.93 -25.09 -3.51
CA ALA A 314 -5.33 -24.86 -4.90
C ALA A 314 -4.37 -25.48 -5.93
N GLY A 315 -3.08 -25.57 -5.59
CA GLY A 315 -2.02 -26.04 -6.48
C GLY A 315 -1.67 -25.03 -7.59
N ALA A 316 -0.54 -25.26 -8.27
CA ALA A 316 -0.13 -24.43 -9.41
C ALA A 316 -0.76 -24.87 -10.74
N GLY A 317 -1.27 -26.10 -10.83
CA GLY A 317 -1.72 -26.68 -12.10
C GLY A 317 -0.59 -26.68 -13.13
N ASP A 318 -0.86 -26.19 -14.35
CA ASP A 318 0.14 -26.07 -15.41
C ASP A 318 0.95 -24.76 -15.35
N ALA A 319 0.74 -23.92 -14.34
CA ALA A 319 1.40 -22.62 -14.25
C ALA A 319 2.86 -22.76 -13.79
N ASP A 320 3.79 -22.14 -14.52
CA ASP A 320 5.20 -22.09 -14.15
C ASP A 320 5.42 -21.17 -12.94
N THR A 321 5.50 -21.76 -11.74
CA THR A 321 5.80 -21.08 -10.47
C THR A 321 7.25 -21.31 -10.02
N SER A 322 8.11 -21.87 -10.88
CA SER A 322 9.49 -22.26 -10.54
C SER A 322 10.39 -21.10 -10.11
N THR A 323 10.01 -19.86 -10.45
CA THR A 323 10.73 -18.64 -10.05
C THR A 323 10.55 -18.29 -8.59
N LEU A 324 9.52 -18.82 -7.93
CA LEU A 324 9.19 -18.48 -6.56
C LEU A 324 10.11 -19.22 -5.59
N THR A 325 11.04 -18.48 -4.98
CA THR A 325 12.10 -19.04 -4.13
C THR A 325 12.09 -18.51 -2.70
N LYS A 326 11.39 -17.40 -2.48
CA LYS A 326 11.33 -16.67 -1.21
C LYS A 326 9.87 -16.57 -0.75
N GLY A 327 9.64 -16.68 0.56
CA GLY A 327 8.32 -16.52 1.15
C GLY A 327 8.40 -15.89 2.53
N LEU A 328 7.55 -14.91 2.78
CA LEU A 328 7.36 -14.33 4.11
C LEU A 328 5.87 -14.39 4.46
N VAL A 329 5.59 -14.98 5.61
CA VAL A 329 4.24 -15.13 6.12
C VAL A 329 4.11 -14.38 7.43
N ASP A 330 3.01 -13.66 7.62
CA ASP A 330 2.77 -13.03 8.91
C ASP A 330 2.67 -14.12 10.00
N ALA A 331 3.44 -13.96 11.07
CA ALA A 331 3.35 -14.84 12.22
C ALA A 331 2.34 -14.34 13.25
N SER A 332 1.66 -13.23 13.00
CA SER A 332 0.73 -12.58 13.93
C SER A 332 -0.62 -13.31 14.07
N GLY A 333 -0.57 -14.61 14.38
CA GLY A 333 -1.51 -15.18 15.35
C GLY A 333 -1.16 -14.79 16.81
N ALA A 334 0.00 -14.16 17.03
CA ALA A 334 0.48 -13.80 18.36
C ALA A 334 1.41 -12.56 18.34
N GLY A 335 0.85 -11.35 18.26
CA GLY A 335 1.39 -10.13 18.90
C GLY A 335 2.81 -9.62 18.60
N ALA A 336 3.60 -10.25 17.74
CA ALA A 336 4.93 -9.79 17.34
C ALA A 336 5.11 -10.03 15.83
N ALA A 337 5.56 -9.00 15.12
CA ALA A 337 5.86 -9.06 13.69
C ALA A 337 7.15 -9.87 13.42
N THR A 338 7.12 -11.17 13.72
CA THR A 338 8.19 -12.13 13.44
C THR A 338 7.75 -13.08 12.35
N GLY A 339 7.64 -12.60 11.10
CA GLY A 339 7.25 -13.47 10.00
C GLY A 339 8.21 -14.65 9.81
N SER A 340 7.67 -15.83 9.52
CA SER A 340 8.50 -17.00 9.22
C SER A 340 8.99 -16.92 7.78
N VAL A 341 10.31 -16.93 7.60
CA VAL A 341 10.95 -17.02 6.29
C VAL A 341 10.90 -18.48 5.85
N PHE A 342 10.18 -18.77 4.77
CA PHE A 342 10.24 -20.07 4.13
C PHE A 342 11.13 -19.96 2.89
N GLY A 343 12.38 -20.37 3.05
CA GLY A 343 13.27 -20.70 1.95
C GLY A 343 13.15 -22.19 1.65
N ALA A 344 12.78 -22.53 0.41
CA ALA A 344 12.73 -23.89 -0.14
C ALA A 344 11.64 -24.84 0.42
N LYS A 345 10.42 -24.72 -0.12
CA LYS A 345 9.58 -25.81 -0.66
C LYS A 345 8.18 -25.28 -1.01
N LEU A 346 8.08 -24.46 -2.05
CA LEU A 346 6.87 -24.42 -2.89
C LEU A 346 7.02 -25.28 -4.15
N ALA A 347 8.09 -26.08 -4.23
CA ALA A 347 8.29 -27.09 -5.29
C ALA A 347 7.30 -28.27 -5.21
N SER A 348 6.32 -28.21 -4.30
CA SER A 348 5.19 -29.15 -4.21
C SER A 348 3.83 -28.47 -4.36
N LEU A 349 3.79 -27.20 -4.80
CA LEU A 349 2.62 -26.62 -5.49
C LEU A 349 2.56 -27.12 -6.93
#